data_AF-A0A9P0M3L7-F1
#
_entry.id   AF-A0A9P0M3L7-F1
#
_cell.length_a   1.000
_cell.length_b   1.000
_cell.length_c   1.000
_cell.angle_alpha   90.00
_cell.angle_beta   90.00
_cell.angle_gamma   90.00
#
_symmetry.space_group_name_H-M   'P 1'
#
loop_
_entity.id
_entity.type
_entity.pdbx_description
1 polymer ?
#
loop_
_entity_poly.entity_id
_entity_poly.type
_entity_poly.pdbx_seq_one_letter_code
_entity_poly.pdbx_strand_id
1 'polypeptide(L)'
;MFASASQRNDDGLRASYNISLLIAKSGKAHTIGEKLILPAVEEVLKTVLHKPASNIIKRIPLSNNNVERRIDEMSSDIESFLCNYLQTTHFSIQLDESTLPDNAALLLAYVRFIMNQEIYEELLFARTLITDTKGESIFHVLKDYFIEKAITLSNIISVATDGAPAKVGRYRGFISYLKQNVSGVLAIHYVMKMTNTCINYSFTLKYAGCRKAYV
;
A
#
# COMPACT_ATOMS: atom_id res chain seq x y z
N MET A 1 15.63 -32.56 -21.57
CA MET A 1 14.47 -32.79 -20.68
C MET A 1 14.43 -31.90 -19.44
N PHE A 2 15.48 -31.15 -19.07
CA PHE A 2 15.49 -30.33 -17.85
C PHE A 2 14.88 -28.92 -17.99
N ALA A 3 14.80 -28.35 -19.20
CA ALA A 3 14.23 -27.01 -19.41
C ALA A 3 12.71 -26.94 -19.19
N SER A 4 11.96 -27.98 -19.57
CA SER A 4 10.49 -27.98 -19.47
C SER A 4 9.95 -28.15 -18.05
N ALA A 5 10.74 -28.71 -17.13
CA ALA A 5 10.38 -28.83 -15.72
C ALA A 5 10.60 -27.51 -14.95
N SER A 6 11.68 -26.79 -15.28
CA SER A 6 11.98 -25.44 -14.76
C SER A 6 10.89 -24.44 -15.14
N GLN A 7 10.54 -24.40 -16.43
CA GLN A 7 9.55 -23.47 -16.97
C GLN A 7 8.12 -23.72 -16.44
N ARG A 8 7.77 -24.99 -16.18
CA ARG A 8 6.48 -25.36 -15.59
C ARG A 8 6.36 -25.08 -14.09
N ASN A 9 7.47 -24.93 -13.38
CA ASN A 9 7.48 -24.52 -11.97
C ASN A 9 7.33 -22.99 -11.86
N ASP A 10 7.90 -22.27 -12.84
CA ASP A 10 7.77 -20.83 -13.00
C ASP A 10 6.31 -20.39 -13.25
N ASP A 11 5.57 -21.11 -14.11
CA ASP A 11 4.16 -20.80 -14.41
C ASP A 11 3.25 -20.87 -13.17
N GLY A 12 3.43 -21.88 -12.33
CA GLY A 12 2.63 -22.06 -11.10
C GLY A 12 2.93 -21.00 -10.06
N LEU A 13 4.21 -20.65 -9.91
CA LEU A 13 4.64 -19.55 -9.05
C LEU A 13 4.09 -18.21 -9.55
N ARG A 14 4.21 -17.93 -10.85
CA ARG A 14 3.65 -16.72 -11.47
C ARG A 14 2.14 -16.63 -11.27
N ALA A 15 1.41 -17.73 -11.46
CA ALA A 15 -0.02 -17.79 -11.16
C ALA A 15 -0.30 -17.47 -9.69
N SER A 16 0.53 -17.94 -8.75
CA SER A 16 0.36 -17.64 -7.32
C SER A 16 0.51 -16.15 -7.01
N TYR A 17 1.47 -15.44 -7.61
CA TYR A 17 1.59 -13.98 -7.47
C TYR A 17 0.38 -13.25 -8.06
N ASN A 18 -0.03 -13.61 -9.28
CA ASN A 18 -1.16 -12.99 -9.95
C ASN A 18 -2.46 -13.17 -9.15
N ILE A 19 -2.72 -14.38 -8.64
CA ILE A 19 -3.89 -14.65 -7.82
C ILE A 19 -3.79 -13.91 -6.47
N SER A 20 -2.62 -13.89 -5.84
CA SER A 20 -2.42 -13.13 -4.59
C SER A 20 -2.67 -11.64 -4.78
N LEU A 21 -2.26 -11.08 -5.93
CA LEU A 21 -2.57 -9.70 -6.31
C LEU A 21 -4.08 -9.47 -6.46
N LEU A 22 -4.82 -10.42 -7.05
CA LEU A 22 -6.29 -10.34 -7.15
C LEU A 22 -6.97 -10.45 -5.78
N ILE A 23 -6.49 -11.32 -4.91
CA ILE A 23 -6.98 -11.45 -3.52
C ILE A 23 -6.77 -10.13 -2.79
N ALA A 24 -5.59 -9.54 -2.91
CA ALA A 24 -5.27 -8.25 -2.33
C ALA A 24 -6.22 -7.18 -2.87
N LYS A 25 -6.29 -6.99 -4.21
CA LYS A 25 -7.14 -5.97 -4.85
C LYS A 25 -8.63 -6.09 -4.51
N SER A 26 -9.10 -7.28 -4.15
CA SER A 26 -10.49 -7.52 -3.76
C SER A 26 -10.75 -7.35 -2.26
N GLY A 27 -9.72 -7.03 -1.46
CA GLY A 27 -9.81 -6.84 -0.01
C GLY A 27 -10.18 -8.12 0.75
N LYS A 28 -9.95 -9.31 0.18
CA LYS A 28 -10.34 -10.59 0.78
C LYS A 28 -9.26 -11.13 1.72
N ALA A 29 -9.68 -11.96 2.68
CA ALA A 29 -8.75 -12.66 3.56
C ALA A 29 -7.87 -13.62 2.77
N HIS A 30 -6.60 -13.77 3.16
CA HIS A 30 -5.63 -14.64 2.48
C HIS A 30 -6.09 -16.10 2.40
N THR A 31 -6.81 -16.56 3.43
CA THR A 31 -7.42 -17.90 3.49
C THR A 31 -8.37 -18.21 2.32
N ILE A 32 -8.84 -17.21 1.55
CA ILE A 32 -9.66 -17.46 0.36
C ILE A 32 -8.92 -18.27 -0.71
N GLY A 33 -7.59 -18.16 -0.76
CA GLY A 33 -6.74 -18.93 -1.67
C GLY A 33 -6.96 -20.44 -1.51
N GLU A 34 -6.80 -20.94 -0.29
CA GLU A 34 -6.97 -22.35 0.03
C GLU A 34 -8.44 -22.77 0.22
N LYS A 35 -9.30 -21.90 0.76
CA LYS A 35 -10.70 -22.25 1.09
C LYS A 35 -11.64 -22.26 -0.11
N LEU A 36 -11.35 -21.47 -1.15
CA LEU A 36 -12.27 -21.29 -2.28
C LEU A 36 -11.57 -21.38 -3.63
N ILE A 37 -10.45 -20.66 -3.81
CA ILE A 37 -9.82 -20.56 -5.14
C ILE A 37 -9.24 -21.90 -5.57
N LEU A 38 -8.50 -22.59 -4.71
CA LEU A 38 -7.95 -23.92 -5.03
C LEU A 38 -9.05 -24.96 -5.33
N PRO A 39 -10.10 -25.11 -4.50
CA PRO A 39 -11.24 -25.98 -4.83
C PRO A 39 -11.96 -25.61 -6.13
N ALA A 40 -12.14 -24.31 -6.42
CA ALA A 40 -12.77 -23.87 -7.66
C ALA A 40 -11.92 -24.22 -8.89
N VAL A 41 -10.60 -24.00 -8.81
CA VAL A 41 -9.67 -24.41 -9.87
C VAL A 41 -9.69 -25.93 -10.05
N GLU A 42 -9.76 -26.69 -8.95
CA GLU A 42 -9.88 -28.15 -8.99
C GLU A 42 -11.11 -28.61 -9.77
N GLU A 43 -12.26 -28.01 -9.48
CA GLU A 43 -13.53 -28.35 -10.12
C GLU A 43 -13.51 -28.08 -11.62
N VAL A 44 -12.98 -26.92 -12.04
CA VAL A 44 -12.83 -26.57 -13.46
C VAL A 44 -11.89 -27.54 -14.18
N LEU A 45 -10.76 -27.90 -13.56
CA LEU A 45 -9.81 -28.84 -14.14
C LEU A 45 -10.44 -30.23 -14.35
N LYS A 46 -11.25 -30.70 -13.38
CA LYS A 46 -11.92 -32.00 -13.44
C LYS A 46 -13.09 -32.04 -14.42
N THR A 47 -13.96 -31.03 -14.37
CA THR A 47 -15.24 -31.03 -15.10
C THR A 47 -15.15 -30.46 -16.51
N VAL A 48 -14.41 -29.36 -16.70
CA VAL A 48 -14.34 -28.67 -18.00
C VAL A 48 -13.17 -29.19 -18.83
N LEU A 49 -12.00 -29.36 -18.19
CA LEU A 49 -10.79 -29.78 -18.91
C LEU A 49 -10.54 -31.29 -18.86
N HIS A 50 -11.27 -32.03 -18.03
CA HIS A 50 -11.06 -33.46 -17.80
C HIS A 50 -9.59 -33.83 -17.52
N LYS A 51 -8.88 -32.99 -16.75
CA LYS A 51 -7.48 -33.15 -16.39
C LYS A 51 -7.30 -33.49 -14.91
N PRO A 52 -6.29 -34.31 -14.55
CA PRO A 52 -5.96 -34.56 -13.15
C PRO A 52 -5.46 -33.27 -12.50
N ALA A 53 -6.18 -32.81 -11.48
CA ALA A 53 -5.93 -31.51 -10.84
C ALA A 53 -4.76 -31.54 -9.83
N SER A 54 -4.48 -32.71 -9.23
CA SER A 54 -3.53 -32.87 -8.12
C SER A 54 -2.12 -32.34 -8.41
N ASN A 55 -1.63 -32.50 -9.63
CA ASN A 55 -0.29 -32.02 -10.03
C ASN A 55 -0.27 -30.52 -10.37
N ILE A 56 -1.40 -29.92 -10.75
CA ILE A 56 -1.50 -28.51 -11.11
C ILE A 56 -1.69 -27.67 -9.84
N ILE A 57 -2.62 -28.09 -8.97
CA ILE A 57 -2.92 -27.40 -7.70
C ILE A 57 -1.69 -27.28 -6.81
N LYS A 58 -0.91 -28.36 -6.68
CA LYS A 58 0.33 -28.37 -5.87
C LYS A 58 1.38 -27.36 -6.34
N ARG A 59 1.31 -26.90 -7.60
CA ARG A 59 2.26 -25.92 -8.15
C ARG A 59 1.85 -24.48 -7.93
N ILE A 60 0.63 -24.22 -7.48
CA ILE A 60 0.12 -22.87 -7.24
C ILE A 60 0.00 -22.69 -5.72
N PRO A 61 1.07 -22.26 -5.03
CA PRO A 61 1.06 -22.12 -3.58
C PRO A 61 0.12 -20.98 -3.15
N LEU A 62 -1.10 -21.32 -2.73
CA LEU A 62 -2.15 -20.38 -2.28
C LEU A 62 -2.59 -20.63 -0.84
N SER A 63 -1.77 -21.29 -0.03
CA SER A 63 -2.02 -21.35 1.42
C SER A 63 -2.00 -19.94 2.01
N ASN A 64 -2.65 -19.75 3.17
CA ASN A 64 -2.72 -18.47 3.86
C ASN A 64 -1.36 -17.74 3.92
N ASN A 65 -0.32 -18.45 4.37
CA ASN A 65 1.04 -17.90 4.53
C ASN A 65 1.73 -17.59 3.20
N ASN A 66 1.43 -18.34 2.14
CA ASN A 66 2.00 -18.07 0.82
C ASN A 66 1.37 -16.81 0.23
N VAL A 67 0.04 -16.69 0.28
CA VAL A 67 -0.65 -15.48 -0.19
C VAL A 67 -0.16 -14.24 0.56
N GLU A 68 -0.04 -14.33 1.89
CA GLU A 68 0.55 -13.27 2.73
C GLU A 68 1.94 -12.88 2.25
N ARG A 69 2.87 -13.85 2.20
CA ARG A 69 4.26 -13.61 1.79
C ARG A 69 4.35 -12.99 0.39
N ARG A 70 3.53 -13.44 -0.56
CA ARG A 70 3.54 -12.91 -1.94
C ARG A 70 3.06 -11.48 -1.99
N ILE A 71 2.06 -11.13 -1.20
CA ILE A 71 1.58 -9.74 -1.05
C ILE A 71 2.68 -8.88 -0.43
N ASP A 72 3.34 -9.36 0.64
CA ASP A 72 4.43 -8.62 1.30
C ASP A 72 5.62 -8.37 0.36
N GLU A 73 6.03 -9.38 -0.39
CA GLU A 73 7.11 -9.27 -1.39
C GLU A 73 6.75 -8.23 -2.47
N MET A 74 5.55 -8.32 -3.07
CA MET A 74 5.10 -7.34 -4.06
C MET A 74 4.98 -5.92 -3.48
N SER A 75 4.53 -5.80 -2.22
CA SER A 75 4.43 -4.52 -1.52
C SER A 75 5.81 -3.89 -1.31
N SER A 76 6.78 -4.69 -0.85
CA SER A 76 8.16 -4.26 -0.65
C SER A 76 8.81 -3.79 -1.95
N ASP A 77 8.54 -4.46 -3.07
CA ASP A 77 9.05 -4.07 -4.38
C ASP A 77 8.50 -2.71 -4.82
N ILE A 78 7.18 -2.49 -4.65
CA ILE A 78 6.52 -1.20 -4.96
C ILE A 78 7.07 -0.09 -4.06
N GLU A 79 7.15 -0.33 -2.74
CA GLU A 79 7.68 0.64 -1.78
C GLU A 79 9.12 1.04 -2.14
N SER A 80 9.96 0.05 -2.47
CA SER A 80 11.36 0.28 -2.84
C SER A 80 11.47 1.10 -4.12
N PHE A 81 10.70 0.75 -5.15
CA PHE A 81 10.63 1.51 -6.39
C PHE A 81 10.19 2.96 -6.13
N LEU A 82 9.10 3.14 -5.39
CA LEU A 82 8.53 4.45 -5.11
C LEU A 82 9.51 5.32 -4.32
N CYS A 83 10.10 4.79 -3.24
CA CYS A 83 11.08 5.53 -2.44
C CYS A 83 12.27 5.96 -3.28
N ASN A 84 12.85 5.06 -4.07
CA ASN A 84 13.98 5.37 -4.96
C ASN A 84 13.61 6.46 -5.99
N TYR A 85 12.39 6.40 -6.53
CA TYR A 85 11.92 7.37 -7.52
C TYR A 85 11.72 8.77 -6.90
N LEU A 86 11.15 8.84 -5.69
CA LEU A 86 10.87 10.10 -4.99
C LEU A 86 12.14 10.79 -4.46
N GLN A 87 13.26 10.08 -4.32
CA GLN A 87 14.55 10.68 -3.96
C GLN A 87 15.02 11.71 -4.99
N THR A 88 14.69 11.52 -6.27
CA THR A 88 15.18 12.35 -7.38
C THR A 88 14.09 13.11 -8.12
N THR A 89 12.82 12.88 -7.77
CA THR A 89 11.66 13.44 -8.47
C THR A 89 10.86 14.35 -7.57
N HIS A 90 10.31 15.43 -8.14
CA HIS A 90 9.37 16.30 -7.43
C HIS A 90 7.97 15.70 -7.39
N PHE A 91 7.27 15.84 -6.28
CA PHE A 91 5.95 15.25 -6.08
C PHE A 91 5.06 16.06 -5.16
N SER A 92 3.77 15.80 -5.25
CA SER A 92 2.77 16.32 -4.32
C SER A 92 2.41 15.25 -3.30
N ILE A 93 2.09 15.63 -2.07
CA ILE A 93 1.70 14.70 -1.01
C ILE A 93 0.28 15.01 -0.52
N GLN A 94 -0.50 13.99 -0.22
CA GLN A 94 -1.79 14.11 0.44
C GLN A 94 -1.75 13.35 1.76
N LEU A 95 -2.17 14.02 2.84
CA LEU A 95 -2.21 13.42 4.17
C LEU A 95 -3.64 13.26 4.66
N ASP A 96 -3.99 12.01 4.98
CA ASP A 96 -5.28 11.65 5.57
C ASP A 96 -5.10 10.97 6.92
N GLU A 97 -6.09 11.13 7.80
CA GLU A 97 -6.11 10.46 9.11
C GLU A 97 -7.26 9.47 9.16
N SER A 98 -6.94 8.23 9.55
CA SER A 98 -7.92 7.18 9.78
C SER A 98 -7.89 6.71 11.23
N THR A 99 -9.00 6.17 11.73
CA THR A 99 -9.10 5.65 13.10
C THR A 99 -9.28 4.14 13.03
N LEU A 100 -8.44 3.41 13.76
CA LEU A 100 -8.54 1.97 13.94
C LEU A 100 -9.57 1.62 15.04
N PRO A 101 -10.10 0.37 15.05
CA PRO A 101 -11.08 -0.06 16.06
C PRO A 101 -10.62 0.04 17.53
N ASP A 102 -9.31 0.11 17.78
CA ASP A 102 -8.69 0.29 19.09
C ASP A 102 -8.48 1.78 19.46
N ASN A 103 -9.11 2.71 18.74
CA ASN A 103 -8.91 4.15 18.81
C ASN A 103 -7.48 4.62 18.48
N ALA A 104 -6.64 3.78 17.88
CA ALA A 104 -5.36 4.24 17.36
C ALA A 104 -5.59 5.07 16.09
N ALA A 105 -4.90 6.21 15.97
CA ALA A 105 -4.92 7.02 14.77
C ALA A 105 -3.83 6.54 13.79
N LEU A 106 -4.17 6.48 12.52
CA LEU A 106 -3.27 6.18 11.41
C LEU A 106 -3.13 7.40 10.52
N LEU A 107 -1.88 7.78 10.27
CA LEU A 107 -1.54 8.74 9.23
C LEU A 107 -1.33 7.99 7.93
N LEU A 108 -2.14 8.30 6.92
CA LEU A 108 -2.00 7.84 5.55
C LEU A 108 -1.33 8.94 4.73
N ALA A 109 -0.26 8.59 4.04
CA ALA A 109 0.41 9.49 3.10
C ALA A 109 0.31 8.94 1.69
N TYR A 110 -0.30 9.71 0.80
CA TYR A 110 -0.34 9.43 -0.63
C TYR A 110 0.56 10.40 -1.37
N VAL A 111 1.21 9.95 -2.42
CA VAL A 111 2.04 10.77 -3.29
C VAL A 111 1.48 10.80 -4.69
N ARG A 112 1.54 11.99 -5.31
CA ARG A 112 1.19 12.20 -6.70
C ARG A 112 2.42 12.72 -7.45
N PHE A 113 2.82 12.03 -8.49
CA PHE A 113 4.02 12.34 -9.29
C PHE A 113 3.76 12.10 -10.77
N ILE A 114 4.63 12.65 -11.63
CA ILE A 114 4.54 12.49 -13.08
C ILE A 114 5.61 11.50 -13.50
N MET A 115 5.22 10.43 -14.18
CA MET A 115 6.11 9.45 -14.79
C MET A 115 5.63 9.19 -16.21
N ASN A 116 6.53 9.21 -17.20
CA ASN A 116 6.18 8.98 -18.61
C ASN A 116 5.01 9.85 -19.12
N GLN A 117 4.97 11.13 -18.72
CA GLN A 117 3.90 12.10 -19.06
C GLN A 117 2.51 11.78 -18.48
N GLU A 118 2.39 10.77 -17.62
CA GLU A 118 1.16 10.42 -16.93
C GLU A 118 1.27 10.74 -15.44
N ILE A 119 0.13 11.04 -14.82
CA ILE A 119 0.04 11.30 -13.39
C ILE A 119 -0.25 9.98 -12.68
N TYR A 120 0.61 9.64 -11.72
CA TYR A 120 0.45 8.48 -10.85
C TYR A 120 0.11 8.95 -9.45
N GLU A 121 -0.71 8.17 -8.75
CA GLU A 121 -1.09 8.38 -7.35
C GLU A 121 -0.94 7.06 -6.60
N GLU A 122 -0.08 7.05 -5.59
CA GLU A 122 0.25 5.83 -4.85
C GLU A 122 0.27 6.10 -3.34
N LEU A 123 -0.05 5.08 -2.55
CA LEU A 123 0.17 5.13 -1.09
C LEU A 123 1.67 5.05 -0.83
N LEU A 124 2.21 6.07 -0.17
CA LEU A 124 3.61 6.06 0.28
C LEU A 124 3.77 5.28 1.58
N PHE A 125 2.93 5.56 2.58
CA PHE A 125 2.93 4.82 3.84
C PHE A 125 1.59 4.94 4.59
N ALA A 126 1.36 4.00 5.52
CA ALA A 126 0.43 4.17 6.63
C ALA A 126 1.18 3.93 7.95
N ARG A 127 1.21 4.92 8.85
CA ARG A 127 1.91 4.82 10.13
C ARG A 127 0.99 5.20 11.28
N THR A 128 1.09 4.47 12.39
CA THR A 128 0.34 4.79 13.61
C THR A 128 0.87 6.06 14.25
N LEU A 129 -0.03 6.95 14.63
CA LEU A 129 0.26 8.11 15.47
C LEU A 129 0.19 7.66 16.93
N ILE A 130 1.37 7.51 17.56
CA ILE A 130 1.50 6.91 18.90
C ILE A 130 1.09 7.90 20.01
N THR A 131 1.32 9.20 19.82
CA THR A 131 1.20 10.21 20.88
C THR A 131 -0.10 10.99 20.82
N ASP A 132 -0.36 11.64 19.70
CA ASP A 132 -1.53 12.49 19.46
C ASP A 132 -1.72 12.74 17.96
N THR A 133 -2.76 13.48 17.60
CA THR A 133 -3.07 13.91 16.23
C THR A 133 -2.66 15.36 15.98
N LYS A 134 -1.65 15.90 16.67
CA LYS A 134 -1.20 17.28 16.47
C LYS A 134 -0.37 17.42 15.20
N GLY A 135 -0.37 18.62 14.62
CA GLY A 135 0.39 18.94 13.42
C GLY A 135 1.90 18.67 13.53
N GLU A 136 2.47 18.85 14.72
CA GLU A 136 3.86 18.55 15.02
C GLU A 136 4.17 17.05 14.92
N SER A 137 3.36 16.20 15.58
CA SER A 137 3.51 14.75 15.52
C SER A 137 3.32 14.21 14.10
N ILE A 138 2.34 14.73 13.35
CA ILE A 138 2.15 14.41 11.93
C ILE A 138 3.40 14.77 11.11
N PHE A 139 3.98 15.94 11.35
CA PHE A 139 5.19 16.39 10.65
C PHE A 139 6.40 15.51 10.98
N HIS A 140 6.58 15.13 12.25
CA HIS A 140 7.66 14.23 12.66
C HIS A 140 7.54 12.86 12.02
N VAL A 141 6.34 12.26 12.00
CA VAL A 141 6.14 10.96 11.34
C VAL A 141 6.50 11.01 9.86
N LEU A 142 6.11 12.08 9.16
CA LEU A 142 6.50 12.29 7.77
C LEU A 142 8.01 12.47 7.62
N LYS A 143 8.62 13.33 8.44
CA LYS A 143 10.05 13.65 8.40
C LYS A 143 10.91 12.42 8.69
N ASP A 144 10.55 11.65 9.69
CA ASP A 144 11.27 10.43 10.09
C ASP A 144 11.20 9.37 8.99
N TYR A 145 10.03 9.20 8.35
CA TYR A 145 9.89 8.33 7.17
C TYR A 145 10.81 8.78 6.03
N PHE A 146 10.86 10.09 5.76
CA PHE A 146 11.68 10.64 4.69
C PHE A 146 13.17 10.46 4.95
N ILE A 147 13.61 10.66 6.20
CA ILE A 147 14.99 10.39 6.62
C ILE A 147 15.32 8.91 6.45
N GLU A 148 14.45 8.01 6.91
CA GLU A 148 14.62 6.56 6.82
C GLU A 148 14.77 6.09 5.36
N LYS A 149 13.97 6.65 4.44
CA LYS A 149 13.97 6.30 3.02
C LYS A 149 14.88 7.17 2.16
N ALA A 150 15.68 8.04 2.78
CA ALA A 150 16.56 9.02 2.14
C ALA A 150 15.83 9.96 1.14
N ILE A 151 14.53 10.19 1.31
CA ILE A 151 13.72 11.09 0.48
C ILE A 151 13.94 12.53 0.94
N THR A 152 14.35 13.41 0.04
CA THR A 152 14.56 14.82 0.36
C THR A 152 13.23 15.55 0.51
N LEU A 153 13.01 16.22 1.66
CA LEU A 153 11.79 17.01 1.89
C LEU A 153 11.58 18.11 0.84
N SER A 154 12.65 18.71 0.31
CA SER A 154 12.56 19.76 -0.72
C SER A 154 11.94 19.30 -2.04
N ASN A 155 11.81 17.99 -2.26
CA ASN A 155 11.13 17.45 -3.45
C ASN A 155 9.60 17.61 -3.38
N ILE A 156 9.05 17.93 -2.20
CA ILE A 156 7.62 18.20 -2.04
C ILE A 156 7.27 19.56 -2.65
N ILE A 157 6.50 19.55 -3.74
CA ILE A 157 6.03 20.79 -4.40
C ILE A 157 4.68 21.27 -3.86
N SER A 158 3.83 20.35 -3.42
CA SER A 158 2.54 20.69 -2.84
C SER A 158 2.08 19.68 -1.80
N VAL A 159 1.22 20.14 -0.89
CA VAL A 159 0.57 19.30 0.10
C VAL A 159 -0.94 19.52 0.11
N ALA A 160 -1.70 18.44 0.07
CA ALA A 160 -3.15 18.42 0.23
C ALA A 160 -3.53 17.87 1.61
N THR A 161 -4.44 18.56 2.30
CA THR A 161 -4.95 18.14 3.62
C THR A 161 -6.47 18.36 3.70
N ASP A 162 -7.14 17.58 4.54
CA ASP A 162 -8.60 17.62 4.81
C ASP A 162 -9.07 18.86 5.58
N GLY A 163 -8.18 19.81 5.86
CA GLY A 163 -8.55 21.01 6.61
C GLY A 163 -8.64 20.85 8.12
N ALA A 164 -8.30 19.68 8.68
CA ALA A 164 -8.30 19.49 10.12
C ALA A 164 -7.42 20.56 10.80
N PRO A 165 -7.83 21.14 11.96
CA PRO A 165 -7.05 22.18 12.64
C PRO A 165 -5.59 21.78 12.90
N ALA A 166 -5.35 20.50 13.16
CA ALA A 166 -4.02 19.93 13.30
C ALA A 166 -3.16 20.03 12.03
N LYS A 167 -3.77 20.02 10.84
CA LYS A 167 -3.07 20.09 9.56
C LYS A 167 -2.90 21.52 9.04
N VAL A 168 -3.93 22.36 9.18
CA VAL A 168 -3.98 23.74 8.62
C VAL A 168 -3.67 24.86 9.61
N GLY A 169 -3.47 24.54 10.89
CA GLY A 169 -3.19 25.53 11.93
C GLY A 169 -2.05 26.49 11.57
N ARG A 170 -2.27 27.80 11.72
CA ARG A 170 -1.33 28.85 11.30
C ARG A 170 0.08 28.70 11.88
N TYR A 171 0.15 28.38 13.18
CA TYR A 171 1.42 28.31 13.92
C TYR A 171 1.83 26.90 14.31
N ARG A 172 0.84 26.02 14.55
CA ARG A 172 1.04 24.65 15.06
C ARG A 172 0.43 23.57 14.16
N GLY A 173 0.02 23.96 12.96
CA GLY A 173 -0.47 23.02 11.96
C GLY A 173 0.68 22.35 11.23
N PHE A 174 0.48 21.12 10.77
CA PHE A 174 1.44 20.39 9.95
C PHE A 174 2.00 21.25 8.79
N ILE A 175 1.15 21.97 8.07
CA ILE A 175 1.57 22.83 6.94
C ILE A 175 2.55 23.91 7.40
N SER A 176 2.38 24.45 8.61
CA SER A 176 3.27 25.46 9.18
C SER A 176 4.67 24.89 9.40
N TYR A 177 4.77 23.69 9.98
CA TYR A 177 6.05 22.99 10.17
C TYR A 177 6.71 22.59 8.84
N LEU A 178 5.91 22.13 7.87
CA LEU A 178 6.42 21.79 6.54
C LEU A 178 7.03 23.01 5.84
N LYS A 179 6.34 24.17 5.86
CA LYS A 179 6.81 25.41 5.24
C LYS A 179 8.09 25.97 5.87
N GLN A 180 8.37 25.64 7.14
CA GLN A 180 9.63 26.01 7.80
C GLN A 180 10.82 25.21 7.25
N ASN A 181 10.59 24.01 6.70
CA ASN A 181 11.63 23.12 6.18
C ASN A 181 11.70 23.13 4.64
N VAL A 182 10.59 23.47 3.97
CA VAL A 182 10.46 23.52 2.50
C VAL A 182 9.87 24.88 2.10
N SER A 183 10.74 25.82 1.72
CA SER A 183 10.31 27.13 1.24
C SER A 183 9.59 27.00 -0.10
N GLY A 184 8.36 27.50 -0.19
CA GLY A 184 7.59 27.53 -1.43
C GLY A 184 6.61 26.37 -1.66
N VAL A 185 6.43 25.46 -0.69
CA VAL A 185 5.41 24.40 -0.82
C VAL A 185 4.01 24.99 -0.94
N LEU A 186 3.27 24.56 -1.96
CA LEU A 186 1.88 24.94 -2.17
C LEU A 186 0.98 24.13 -1.24
N ALA A 187 0.22 24.82 -0.39
CA ALA A 187 -0.75 24.16 0.48
C ALA A 187 -2.14 24.24 -0.17
N ILE A 188 -2.73 23.08 -0.44
CA ILE A 188 -4.05 22.94 -1.03
C ILE A 188 -4.99 22.37 0.04
N HIS A 189 -6.12 23.03 0.24
CA HIS A 189 -7.21 22.48 1.01
C HIS A 189 -8.07 21.61 0.09
N TYR A 190 -8.37 20.38 0.47
CA TYR A 190 -9.19 19.49 -0.34
C TYR A 190 -10.46 19.09 0.43
N VAL A 191 -11.61 19.20 -0.22
CA VAL A 191 -12.95 19.00 0.39
C VAL A 191 -13.47 17.57 0.20
N MET A 192 -12.86 16.77 -0.67
CA MET A 192 -13.29 15.38 -0.86
C MET A 192 -12.64 14.49 0.18
N LYS A 193 -13.43 14.14 1.20
CA LYS A 193 -13.21 12.93 1.98
C LYS A 193 -13.32 11.76 1.01
N MET A 194 -12.28 10.92 0.89
CA MET A 194 -12.32 9.68 0.09
C MET A 194 -13.30 8.69 0.75
N THR A 195 -14.60 8.96 0.71
CA THR A 195 -15.67 8.06 1.18
C THR A 195 -15.96 6.92 0.22
N ASN A 196 -15.28 6.85 -0.94
CA ASN A 196 -15.51 5.80 -1.94
C ASN A 196 -14.51 4.64 -1.87
N THR A 197 -13.76 4.51 -0.79
CA THR A 197 -12.79 3.40 -0.65
C THR A 197 -12.79 2.74 0.73
N CYS A 198 -13.92 2.75 1.44
CA CYS A 198 -14.15 1.88 2.61
C CYS A 198 -14.01 0.37 2.29
N ILE A 199 -13.87 -0.01 1.02
CA ILE A 199 -13.59 -1.39 0.57
C ILE A 199 -12.07 -1.67 0.45
N ASN A 200 -11.22 -0.64 0.33
CA ASN A 200 -9.75 -0.80 0.26
C ASN A 200 -9.03 -0.60 1.61
N TYR A 201 -9.72 -0.30 2.71
CA TYR A 201 -9.04 -0.17 4.00
C TYR A 201 -8.41 -1.48 4.48
N SER A 202 -8.95 -2.65 4.09
CA SER A 202 -8.28 -3.94 4.30
C SER A 202 -7.08 -4.17 3.36
N PHE A 203 -7.04 -3.47 2.23
CA PHE A 203 -5.94 -3.50 1.25
C PHE A 203 -4.78 -2.65 1.76
N THR A 204 -4.98 -1.37 2.06
CA THR A 204 -3.93 -0.41 2.45
C THR A 204 -3.26 -0.73 3.80
N LEU A 205 -4.01 -1.25 4.79
CA LEU A 205 -3.45 -1.58 6.11
C LEU A 205 -2.51 -2.79 6.11
N LYS A 206 -2.69 -3.73 5.17
CA LYS A 206 -1.77 -4.85 4.96
C LYS A 206 -0.51 -4.44 4.21
N TYR A 207 -0.63 -3.52 3.24
CA TYR A 207 0.53 -3.01 2.48
C TYR A 207 1.49 -2.17 3.34
N ALA A 208 1.02 -1.56 4.43
CA ALA A 208 1.83 -0.70 5.29
C ALA A 208 2.46 -1.40 6.51
N GLY A 209 2.57 -2.74 6.52
CA GLY A 209 3.26 -3.47 7.58
C GLY A 209 2.57 -3.43 8.96
N CYS A 210 1.29 -3.06 9.03
CA CYS A 210 0.54 -3.02 10.28
C CYS A 210 0.06 -4.43 10.66
N ARG A 211 0.96 -5.26 11.21
CA ARG A 211 0.73 -6.65 11.66
C ARG A 211 -0.34 -6.81 12.75
N LYS A 212 -0.93 -5.74 13.28
CA LYS A 212 -1.83 -5.78 14.45
C LYS A 212 -3.33 -5.71 14.14
N ALA A 213 -3.75 -5.62 12.88
CA ALA A 213 -5.17 -5.50 12.55
C ALA A 213 -5.95 -6.84 12.51
N TYR A 214 -5.34 -7.96 12.90
CA TYR A 214 -5.94 -9.29 12.79
C TYR A 214 -5.62 -10.18 13.99
N VAL A 215 -6.13 -9.82 15.17
CA VAL A 215 -6.62 -10.76 16.19
C VAL A 215 -7.92 -10.19 16.75
#